data_AF-A0A2D6X9X9-F1
#
_entry.id   AF-A0A2D6X9X9-F1
#
_cell.length_a   1.000
_cell.length_b   1.000
_cell.length_c   1.000
_cell.angle_alpha   90.00
_cell.angle_beta   90.00
_cell.angle_gamma   90.00
#
_symmetry.space_group_name_H-M   'P 1'
#
loop_
_entity.id
_entity.type
_entity.pdbx_description
1 polymer ?
#
loop_
_entity_poly.entity_id
_entity_poly.type
_entity_poly.pdbx_seq_one_letter_code
_entity_poly.pdbx_strand_id
1 'polypeptide(L)'
;MTKKRRGRRVKLTEQVMDAFIQAIKLGCPNKDACGCAGISETTFYRWMEWADSKRKDAKVYQEFRERIKEAEGQATQRWLAIIEKAAQAGQWQAAAWKLERRRAMFIPKVKAEVEAKIDGRVEVKDARERVLDKLAVHAERIQKTENNQ
;
A
#
# COMPACT_ATOMS: atom_id res chain seq x y z
N MET A 1 -50.18 4.52 7.27
CA MET A 1 -48.95 4.32 8.07
C MET A 1 -48.02 3.37 7.33
N THR A 2 -46.96 3.86 6.69
CA THR A 2 -46.02 3.04 5.90
C THR A 2 -45.06 2.29 6.83
N LYS A 3 -45.15 0.95 6.82
CA LYS A 3 -44.28 0.07 7.60
C LYS A 3 -42.82 0.22 7.12
N LYS A 4 -42.00 0.92 7.92
CA LYS A 4 -40.56 1.09 7.67
C LYS A 4 -39.91 -0.28 7.52
N ARG A 5 -39.45 -0.63 6.32
CA ARG A 5 -38.69 -1.87 6.05
C ARG A 5 -37.41 -1.80 6.88
N ARG A 6 -37.35 -2.57 7.98
CA ARG A 6 -36.10 -2.77 8.72
C ARG A 6 -35.12 -3.46 7.78
N GLY A 7 -34.01 -2.78 7.46
CA GLY A 7 -32.92 -3.38 6.68
C GLY A 7 -32.48 -4.70 7.31
N ARG A 8 -32.11 -5.68 6.47
CA ARG A 8 -31.70 -7.02 6.91
C ARG A 8 -30.54 -6.86 7.89
N ARG A 9 -30.75 -7.24 9.16
CA ARG A 9 -29.66 -7.29 10.14
C ARG A 9 -28.74 -8.44 9.73
N VAL A 10 -27.53 -8.10 9.29
CA VAL A 10 -26.48 -9.08 9.07
C VAL A 10 -25.98 -9.53 10.45
N LYS A 11 -25.91 -10.85 10.66
CA LYS A 11 -25.35 -11.46 11.87
C LYS A 11 -23.87 -11.74 11.62
N LEU A 12 -23.06 -11.60 12.66
CA LEU A 12 -21.70 -12.11 12.66
C LEU A 12 -21.79 -13.64 12.68
N THR A 13 -21.44 -14.26 11.56
CA THR A 13 -21.42 -15.72 11.37
C THR A 13 -20.00 -16.14 11.04
N GLU A 14 -19.68 -17.43 11.19
CA GLU A 14 -18.35 -17.95 10.87
C GLU A 14 -17.92 -17.62 9.44
N GLN A 15 -18.83 -17.79 8.48
CA GLN A 15 -18.56 -17.46 7.07
C GLN A 15 -18.20 -15.99 6.85
N VAL A 16 -18.88 -15.07 7.55
CA VAL A 16 -18.58 -13.63 7.47
C VAL A 16 -17.23 -13.33 8.14
N MET A 17 -16.95 -13.95 9.28
CA MET A 17 -15.66 -13.82 9.96
C MET A 17 -14.53 -14.31 9.07
N ASP A 18 -14.64 -15.52 8.52
CA ASP A 18 -13.64 -16.12 7.65
C ASP A 18 -13.37 -15.28 6.42
N ALA A 19 -14.41 -14.83 5.71
CA ALA A 19 -14.25 -13.99 4.53
C ALA A 19 -13.52 -12.67 4.87
N PHE A 20 -13.88 -12.03 5.99
CA PHE A 20 -13.21 -10.82 6.44
C PHE A 20 -11.74 -11.08 6.81
N ILE A 21 -11.50 -12.11 7.63
CA ILE A 21 -10.17 -12.48 8.10
C ILE A 21 -9.24 -12.85 6.94
N GLN A 22 -9.73 -13.58 5.93
CA GLN A 22 -8.92 -13.90 4.75
C GLN A 22 -8.51 -12.64 3.98
N ALA A 23 -9.40 -11.66 3.84
CA ALA A 23 -9.05 -10.38 3.22
C ALA A 23 -7.99 -9.62 4.03
N ILE A 24 -8.10 -9.59 5.36
CA ILE A 24 -7.08 -8.98 6.24
C ILE A 24 -5.73 -9.70 6.12
N LYS A 25 -5.69 -11.03 5.99
CA LYS A 25 -4.44 -11.79 5.78
C LYS A 25 -3.74 -11.48 4.45
N LEU A 26 -4.51 -11.04 3.45
CA LEU A 26 -3.98 -10.50 2.19
C LEU A 26 -3.55 -9.02 2.32
N GLY A 27 -3.93 -8.40 3.43
CA GLY A 27 -3.66 -7.02 3.80
C GLY A 27 -4.56 -6.01 3.11
N CYS A 28 -5.78 -6.41 2.80
CA CYS A 28 -6.84 -5.49 2.41
C CYS A 28 -7.14 -4.51 3.55
N PRO A 29 -7.42 -3.23 3.24
CA PRO A 29 -8.05 -2.31 4.19
C PRO A 29 -9.38 -2.85 4.72
N ASN A 30 -9.77 -2.42 5.93
CA ASN A 30 -11.04 -2.85 6.56
C ASN A 30 -12.26 -2.66 5.66
N LYS A 31 -12.28 -1.58 4.85
CA LYS A 31 -13.34 -1.31 3.88
C LYS A 31 -13.47 -2.41 2.83
N ASP A 32 -12.36 -2.81 2.23
CA ASP A 32 -12.35 -3.84 1.20
C ASP A 32 -12.64 -5.21 1.81
N ALA A 33 -12.10 -5.48 3.01
CA ALA A 33 -12.43 -6.69 3.77
C ALA A 33 -13.93 -6.78 4.11
N CYS A 34 -14.59 -5.66 4.43
CA CYS A 34 -16.05 -5.61 4.58
C CYS A 34 -16.76 -5.99 3.28
N GLY A 35 -16.28 -5.49 2.13
CA GLY A 35 -16.78 -5.85 0.81
C GLY A 35 -16.67 -7.35 0.52
N CYS A 36 -15.50 -7.95 0.79
CA CYS A 36 -15.28 -9.39 0.66
C CYS A 36 -16.22 -10.22 1.55
N ALA A 37 -16.51 -9.74 2.76
CA ALA A 37 -17.38 -10.40 3.72
C ALA A 37 -18.89 -10.11 3.51
N GLY A 38 -19.24 -9.26 2.54
CA GLY A 38 -20.63 -8.88 2.26
C GLY A 38 -21.28 -8.06 3.36
N ILE A 39 -20.51 -7.24 4.09
CA ILE A 39 -21.01 -6.37 5.17
C ILE A 39 -20.70 -4.90 4.88
N SER A 40 -21.45 -3.99 5.50
CA SER A 40 -21.10 -2.57 5.46
C SER A 40 -20.05 -2.22 6.50
N GLU A 41 -19.21 -1.22 6.22
CA GLU A 41 -18.22 -0.69 7.18
C GLU A 41 -18.88 -0.28 8.50
N THR A 42 -20.06 0.36 8.46
CA THR A 42 -20.82 0.73 9.66
C THR A 42 -21.17 -0.49 10.52
N THR A 43 -21.45 -1.63 9.89
CA THR A 43 -21.75 -2.87 10.63
C THR A 43 -20.49 -3.39 11.32
N PHE A 44 -19.36 -3.37 10.61
CA PHE A 44 -18.06 -3.75 11.16
C PHE A 44 -17.66 -2.89 12.37
N TYR A 45 -17.66 -1.56 12.24
CA TYR A 45 -17.28 -0.68 13.36
C TYR A 45 -18.21 -0.82 14.56
N ARG A 46 -19.51 -1.01 14.32
CA ARG A 46 -20.46 -1.30 15.41
C ARG A 46 -20.16 -2.62 16.11
N TRP A 47 -19.70 -3.64 15.38
CA TRP A 47 -19.25 -4.90 15.99
C TRP A 47 -18.00 -4.71 16.85
N MET A 48 -17.06 -3.85 16.41
CA MET A 48 -15.89 -3.51 17.21
C MET A 48 -16.28 -2.79 18.51
N GLU A 49 -17.22 -1.84 18.46
CA GLU A 49 -17.79 -1.21 19.66
C GLU A 49 -18.47 -2.23 20.58
N TRP A 50 -19.17 -3.21 20.02
CA TRP A 50 -19.82 -4.25 20.82
C TRP A 50 -18.82 -5.18 21.52
N ALA A 51 -17.63 -5.37 20.96
CA ALA A 51 -16.55 -6.12 21.61
C ALA A 51 -16.11 -5.48 22.94
N ASP A 52 -16.13 -4.15 23.03
CA ASP A 52 -15.77 -3.38 24.23
C ASP A 52 -16.95 -3.17 25.21
N SER A 53 -18.13 -3.66 24.87
CA SER A 53 -19.34 -3.44 25.64
C SER A 53 -19.64 -4.55 26.66
N LYS A 54 -20.47 -4.27 27.68
CA LYS A 54 -20.96 -5.25 28.67
C LYS A 54 -22.11 -6.12 28.16
N ARG A 55 -22.25 -6.31 26.84
CA ARG A 55 -23.34 -7.09 26.26
C ARG A 55 -23.16 -8.58 26.54
N LYS A 56 -24.28 -9.31 26.66
CA LYS A 56 -24.26 -10.77 26.82
C LYS A 56 -23.60 -11.49 25.64
N ASP A 57 -23.73 -10.94 24.45
CA ASP A 57 -23.13 -11.44 23.21
C ASP A 57 -21.77 -10.81 22.90
N ALA A 58 -21.14 -10.06 23.82
CA ALA A 58 -19.86 -9.39 23.55
C ALA A 58 -18.73 -10.37 23.16
N LYS A 59 -18.77 -11.60 23.70
CA LYS A 59 -17.72 -12.61 23.52
C LYS A 59 -17.45 -12.95 22.04
N VAL A 60 -18.48 -13.05 21.19
CA VAL A 60 -18.27 -13.35 19.76
C VAL A 60 -17.60 -12.20 19.02
N TYR A 61 -17.86 -10.95 19.43
CA TYR A 61 -17.24 -9.78 18.83
C TYR A 61 -15.80 -9.60 19.33
N GLN A 62 -15.52 -9.95 20.59
CA GLN A 62 -14.16 -9.99 21.15
C GLN A 62 -13.29 -11.03 20.44
N GLU A 63 -13.84 -12.23 20.21
CA GLU A 63 -13.17 -13.28 19.44
C GLU A 63 -12.87 -12.81 18.02
N PHE A 64 -13.85 -12.19 17.34
CA PHE A 64 -13.64 -11.64 16.02
C PHE A 64 -12.54 -10.57 16.00
N ARG A 65 -12.51 -9.68 17.00
CA ARG A 65 -11.45 -8.66 17.14
C ARG A 65 -10.07 -9.28 17.35
N GLU A 66 -9.96 -10.32 18.16
CA GLU A 66 -8.67 -10.99 18.37
C GLU A 66 -8.19 -11.71 17.10
N ARG A 67 -9.12 -12.35 16.37
CA ARG A 67 -8.81 -12.96 15.07
C ARG A 67 -8.32 -11.93 14.05
N ILE A 68 -8.87 -10.70 14.05
CA ILE A 68 -8.40 -9.61 13.19
C ILE A 68 -6.96 -9.25 13.54
N LYS A 69 -6.67 -9.05 14.83
CA LYS A 69 -5.32 -8.72 15.31
C LYS A 69 -4.31 -9.81 14.97
N GLU A 70 -4.69 -11.07 15.11
CA GLU A 70 -3.85 -12.20 14.69
C GLU A 70 -3.61 -12.18 13.17
N ALA A 71 -4.66 -11.94 12.38
CA ALA A 71 -4.57 -11.86 10.92
C ALA A 71 -3.67 -10.71 10.44
N GLU A 72 -3.72 -9.54 11.08
CA GLU A 72 -2.82 -8.42 10.82
C GLU A 72 -1.36 -8.78 11.10
N GLY A 73 -1.10 -9.52 12.18
CA GLY A 73 0.22 -10.07 12.49
C GLY A 73 0.72 -11.03 11.40
N GLN A 74 -0.15 -11.93 10.94
CA GLN A 74 0.16 -12.87 9.87
C GLN A 74 0.42 -12.16 8.53
N ALA A 75 -0.39 -11.16 8.18
CA ALA A 75 -0.20 -10.34 6.99
C ALA A 75 1.16 -9.61 7.04
N THR A 76 1.48 -9.00 8.18
CA THR A 76 2.76 -8.32 8.41
C THR A 76 3.94 -9.28 8.24
N GLN A 77 3.87 -10.47 8.84
CA GLN A 77 4.91 -11.48 8.70
C GLN A 77 5.10 -11.89 7.22
N ARG A 78 4.00 -12.12 6.49
CA ARG A 78 4.02 -12.51 5.08
C ARG A 78 4.69 -11.45 4.21
N TRP A 79 4.31 -10.20 4.39
CA TRP A 79 4.91 -9.09 3.64
C TRP A 79 6.38 -8.89 3.98
N LEU A 80 6.75 -8.98 5.26
CA LEU A 80 8.16 -8.91 5.66
C LEU A 80 9.00 -10.02 5.03
N ALA A 81 8.44 -11.22 4.83
CA ALA A 81 9.12 -12.31 4.13
C ALA A 81 9.33 -12.00 2.64
N ILE A 82 8.36 -11.36 1.97
CA ILE A 82 8.51 -10.92 0.57
C ILE A 82 9.61 -9.86 0.47
N ILE A 83 9.60 -8.87 1.37
CA ILE A 83 10.60 -7.80 1.41
C ILE A 83 12.00 -8.36 1.71
N GLU A 84 12.09 -9.33 2.62
CA GLU A 84 13.35 -10.03 2.89
C GLU A 84 13.88 -10.76 1.65
N LYS A 85 13.02 -11.45 0.91
CA LYS A 85 13.43 -12.09 -0.35
C LYS A 85 13.95 -11.08 -1.37
N ALA A 86 13.30 -9.92 -1.51
CA ALA A 86 13.77 -8.85 -2.40
C ALA A 86 15.13 -8.29 -1.95
N ALA A 87 15.33 -8.11 -0.64
CA ALA A 87 16.61 -7.69 -0.08
C ALA A 87 17.72 -8.71 -0.37
N GLN A 88 17.46 -10.01 -0.17
CA GLN A 88 18.40 -11.09 -0.47
C GLN A 88 18.72 -11.20 -1.98
N ALA A 89 17.76 -10.86 -2.85
CA ALA A 89 17.95 -10.80 -4.29
C ALA A 89 18.77 -9.57 -4.77
N GLY A 90 19.26 -8.73 -3.86
CA GLY A 90 20.13 -7.59 -4.16
C GLY A 90 19.40 -6.24 -4.31
N GLN A 91 18.10 -6.17 -4.04
CA GLN A 91 17.39 -4.88 -3.97
C GLN A 91 17.69 -4.19 -2.64
N TRP A 92 18.79 -3.44 -2.60
CA TRP A 92 19.26 -2.78 -1.39
C TRP A 92 18.22 -1.85 -0.75
N GLN A 93 17.30 -1.26 -1.52
CA GLN A 93 16.22 -0.43 -0.99
C GLN A 93 15.30 -1.21 -0.04
N ALA A 94 15.06 -2.50 -0.30
CA ALA A 94 14.28 -3.36 0.59
C ALA A 94 15.01 -3.60 1.93
N ALA A 95 16.33 -3.81 1.87
CA ALA A 95 17.17 -3.94 3.07
C ALA A 95 17.22 -2.62 3.88
N ALA A 96 17.39 -1.50 3.19
CA ALA A 96 17.41 -0.16 3.78
C ALA A 96 16.07 0.16 4.47
N TRP A 97 14.94 -0.05 3.78
CA TRP A 97 13.60 0.15 4.34
C TRP A 97 13.37 -0.66 5.62
N LYS A 98 13.83 -1.92 5.67
CA LYS A 98 13.73 -2.76 6.88
C LYS A 98 14.57 -2.21 8.02
N LEU A 99 15.81 -1.78 7.72
CA LEU A 99 16.73 -1.24 8.71
C LEU A 99 16.19 0.05 9.33
N GLU A 100 15.70 0.96 8.51
CA GLU A 100 15.07 2.23 8.94
C GLU A 100 13.95 1.99 9.95
N ARG A 101 13.01 1.09 9.62
CA ARG A 101 11.85 0.78 10.48
C ARG A 101 12.22 0.05 11.76
N ARG A 102 13.30 -0.75 11.76
CA ARG A 102 13.74 -1.49 12.95
C ARG A 102 14.57 -0.64 13.90
N ARG A 103 15.38 0.28 13.38
CA ARG A 103 16.30 1.10 14.17
C ARG A 103 15.74 2.48 14.53
N ALA A 104 14.51 2.81 14.10
CA ALA A 104 13.90 4.13 14.29
C ALA A 104 14.89 5.26 13.97
N MET A 105 15.77 5.04 13.00
CA MET A 105 16.77 6.03 12.63
C MET A 105 16.02 7.13 11.89
N PHE A 106 16.15 8.33 12.43
CA PHE A 106 15.53 9.60 12.03
C PHE A 106 15.02 9.61 10.58
N ILE A 107 13.70 9.65 10.40
CA ILE A 107 13.07 10.02 9.14
C ILE A 107 12.77 11.52 9.24
N PRO A 108 13.51 12.42 8.57
CA PRO A 108 13.07 13.79 8.43
C PRO A 108 11.69 13.75 7.78
N LYS A 109 10.68 14.36 8.41
CA LYS A 109 9.39 14.58 7.74
C LYS A 109 9.65 15.51 6.55
N VAL A 110 9.83 14.94 5.36
CA VAL A 110 9.88 15.73 4.14
C VAL A 110 8.47 16.23 3.88
N LYS A 111 8.17 17.47 4.28
CA LYS A 111 7.04 18.21 3.75
C LYS A 111 7.41 18.59 2.31
N ALA A 112 7.01 17.76 1.35
CA ALA A 112 7.08 18.15 -0.05
C ALA A 112 5.86 19.04 -0.34
N GLU A 113 6.04 20.36 -0.27
CA GLU A 113 5.12 21.30 -0.92
C GLU A 113 5.42 21.25 -2.42
N VAL A 114 4.67 20.43 -3.16
CA VAL A 114 4.73 20.42 -4.62
C VAL A 114 3.73 21.45 -5.12
N GLU A 115 4.17 22.71 -5.23
CA GLU A 115 3.51 23.67 -6.10
C GLU A 115 3.85 23.32 -7.55
N ALA A 116 3.00 22.51 -8.18
CA ALA A 116 3.03 22.33 -9.62
C ALA A 116 2.47 23.59 -10.30
N LYS A 117 3.30 24.62 -10.48
CA LYS A 117 3.07 25.60 -11.55
C LYS A 117 3.42 24.94 -12.88
N ILE A 118 2.45 24.23 -13.44
CA ILE A 118 2.47 23.89 -14.87
C ILE A 118 2.06 25.17 -15.60
N ASP A 119 3.03 26.05 -15.82
CA ASP A 119 2.86 27.17 -16.74
C ASP A 119 3.76 26.96 -17.95
N GLY A 120 3.13 26.75 -19.10
CA GLY A 120 3.72 26.99 -20.41
C GLY A 120 4.76 25.98 -20.92
N ARG A 121 4.27 25.06 -21.77
CA ARG A 121 4.98 24.55 -22.97
C ARG A 121 6.37 23.94 -22.73
N VAL A 122 6.42 22.64 -22.41
CA VAL A 122 7.61 21.85 -22.71
C VAL A 122 7.69 21.67 -24.22
N GLU A 123 8.44 22.53 -24.91
CA GLU A 123 8.92 22.22 -26.25
C GLU A 123 9.92 21.07 -26.13
N VAL A 124 9.42 19.85 -26.35
CA VAL A 124 10.26 18.69 -26.62
C VAL A 124 10.92 18.95 -27.97
N LYS A 125 12.01 19.74 -27.98
CA LYS A 125 12.95 19.72 -29.08
C LYS A 125 13.53 18.32 -29.11
N ASP A 126 13.15 17.64 -30.18
CA ASP A 126 13.15 16.21 -30.40
C ASP A 126 14.45 15.60 -29.86
N ALA A 127 14.34 14.60 -28.99
CA ALA A 127 15.50 13.95 -28.37
C ALA A 127 16.48 13.43 -29.45
N ARG A 128 15.97 13.19 -30.67
CA ARG A 128 16.71 12.89 -31.88
C ARG A 128 17.75 13.97 -32.26
N GLU A 129 17.39 15.26 -32.27
CA GLU A 129 18.32 16.34 -32.63
C GLU A 129 19.51 16.40 -31.68
N ARG A 130 19.25 16.28 -30.37
CA ARG A 130 20.31 16.31 -29.35
C ARG A 130 21.29 15.15 -29.45
N VAL A 131 20.82 13.99 -29.91
CA VAL A 131 21.68 12.82 -30.14
C VAL A 131 22.50 13.03 -31.41
N LEU A 132 21.91 13.57 -32.48
CA LEU A 132 22.61 13.86 -33.73
C LEU A 132 23.72 14.90 -33.55
N ASP A 133 23.47 15.99 -32.82
CA ASP A 133 24.49 17.00 -32.53
C ASP A 133 25.68 16.43 -31.75
N LYS A 134 25.40 15.58 -30.75
CA LYS A 134 26.46 14.93 -29.96
C LYS A 134 27.30 13.96 -30.79
N LEU A 135 26.67 13.24 -31.72
CA LEU A 135 27.35 12.35 -32.65
C LEU A 135 28.25 13.12 -33.62
N ALA A 136 27.77 14.25 -34.16
CA ALA A 136 28.55 15.10 -35.05
C ALA A 136 29.83 15.63 -34.37
N VAL A 137 29.71 16.13 -33.13
CA VAL A 137 30.86 16.60 -32.34
C VAL A 137 31.89 15.49 -32.08
N HIS A 138 31.44 14.24 -31.90
CA HIS A 138 32.37 13.11 -31.71
C HIS A 138 33.04 12.70 -33.01
N ALA A 139 32.32 12.71 -34.13
CA ALA A 139 32.90 12.42 -35.44
C ALA A 139 34.02 13.41 -35.80
N GLU A 140 33.82 14.71 -35.55
CA GLU A 140 34.85 15.72 -35.78
C GLU A 140 36.09 15.53 -34.89
N ARG A 141 35.89 15.09 -33.64
CA ARG A 141 37.02 14.78 -32.74
C ARG A 141 37.83 13.60 -33.26
N ILE A 142 37.17 12.54 -33.73
CA ILE A 142 37.83 11.36 -34.29
C ILE A 142 38.65 11.74 -35.53
N GLN A 143 38.07 12.51 -36.44
CA GLN A 143 38.75 12.98 -37.66
C GLN A 143 39.98 13.85 -37.34
N LYS A 144 39.89 14.70 -36.31
CA LYS A 144 41.02 15.53 -35.85
C LYS A 144 42.13 14.68 -35.22
N THR A 145 41.80 13.59 -34.52
CA THR A 145 42.81 12.65 -34.01
C THR A 145 43.49 11.86 -35.12
N GLU A 146 42.74 11.46 -36.16
CA GLU A 146 43.28 10.71 -37.31
C GLU A 146 44.18 11.58 -38.20
N ASN A 147 43.86 12.87 -38.35
CA ASN A 147 44.69 13.81 -39.13
C ASN A 147 45.93 14.35 -38.37
N ASN A 148 46.10 14.00 -37.10
CA ASN A 148 47.24 14.41 -36.26
C ASN A 148 48.21 13.24 -35.97
N GLN A 149 48.07 12.11 -36.69
CA GLN A 149 49.04 11.02 -36.79
C GLN A 149 49.76 11.09 -38.14
#